data_AF-A0ABD4T8F3-F1
#
_entry.id   AF-A0ABD4T8F3-F1
#
_cell.length_a   1.000
_cell.length_b   1.000
_cell.length_c   1.000
_cell.angle_alpha   90.00
_cell.angle_beta   90.00
_cell.angle_gamma   90.00
#
_symmetry.space_group_name_H-M   'P 1'
#
loop_
_entity.id
_entity.type
_entity.pdbx_description
1 polymer ?
#
loop_
_entity_poly.entity_id
_entity_poly.type
_entity_poly.pdbx_seq_one_letter_code
_entity_poly.pdbx_strand_id
1 'polypeptide(L)' 'MADYFIESGQQSAKKGNLEKAIASFQDAMKRDSEVDLDPKTEEKDSDPEIVAKRLAAASPFDQDE' A
#
# COMPACT_ATOMS: atom_id res chain seq x y z
N MET A 1 -4.31 -5.42 -12.76
CA MET A 1 -4.64 -3.99 -13.07
C MET A 1 -4.76 -3.17 -11.79
N ALA A 2 -5.23 -3.76 -10.68
CA ALA A 2 -5.14 -3.17 -9.35
C ALA A 2 -3.70 -3.16 -8.81
N ASP A 3 -2.87 -4.13 -9.22
CA ASP A 3 -1.45 -4.27 -8.85
C ASP A 3 -0.62 -3.01 -9.11
N TYR A 4 -0.87 -2.34 -10.24
CA TYR A 4 -0.21 -1.08 -10.59
C TYR A 4 -0.49 0.02 -9.56
N PHE A 5 -1.71 0.10 -9.06
CA PHE A 5 -2.11 1.08 -8.06
C PHE A 5 -1.54 0.74 -6.67
N ILE A 6 -1.45 -0.55 -6.35
CA ILE A 6 -0.78 -1.04 -5.14
C ILE A 6 0.70 -0.65 -5.17
N GLU A 7 1.44 -1.01 -6.23
CA GLU A 7 2.86 -0.67 -6.34
C GLU A 7 3.10 0.85 -6.29
N SER A 8 2.26 1.63 -6.97
CA SER A 8 2.33 3.09 -6.95
C SER A 8 2.05 3.67 -5.56
N GLY A 9 1.07 3.10 -4.85
CA GLY A 9 0.72 3.46 -3.49
C GLY A 9 1.85 3.15 -2.52
N GLN A 10 2.40 1.94 -2.61
CA GLN A 10 3.55 1.51 -1.81
C GLN A 10 4.75 2.43 -2.05
N GLN A 11 5.11 2.71 -3.31
CA GLN A 11 6.25 3.57 -3.61
C GLN A 11 6.04 5.00 -3.08
N SER A 12 4.81 5.51 -3.15
CA SER A 12 4.47 6.83 -2.60
C SER A 12 4.61 6.86 -1.07
N ALA A 13 4.13 5.81 -0.39
CA ALA A 13 4.25 5.66 1.06
C ALA A 13 5.72 5.62 1.50
N LYS A 14 6.54 4.81 0.83
CA LYS A 14 8.00 4.71 1.10
C LYS A 14 8.73 6.04 0.89
N LYS A 15 8.23 6.90 0.02
CA LYS A 15 8.75 8.27 -0.21
C LYS A 15 8.23 9.29 0.82
N GLY A 16 7.47 8.87 1.83
CA GLY A 16 6.80 9.74 2.79
C GLY A 16 5.57 10.47 2.24
N ASN A 17 5.16 10.19 0.99
CA ASN A 17 3.99 10.82 0.36
C ASN A 17 2.73 10.01 0.68
N LEU A 18 2.28 10.11 1.93
CA LEU A 18 1.09 9.40 2.42
C LEU A 18 -0.17 9.75 1.62
N GLU A 19 -0.39 11.02 1.29
CA GLU A 19 -1.58 11.44 0.53
C GLU A 19 -1.66 10.76 -0.84
N LYS A 20 -0.54 10.68 -1.57
CA LYS A 20 -0.48 9.99 -2.87
C LYS A 20 -0.61 8.48 -2.72
N ALA A 21 -0.09 7.92 -1.62
CA ALA A 21 -0.20 6.51 -1.32
C ALA A 21 -1.66 6.11 -1.10
N ILE A 22 -2.35 6.83 -0.22
CA ILE A 22 -3.75 6.63 0.12
C ILE A 22 -4.62 6.74 -1.13
N ALA A 23 -4.42 7.79 -1.95
CA ALA A 23 -5.17 7.97 -3.18
C ALA A 23 -4.99 6.79 -4.16
N SER A 24 -3.77 6.30 -4.31
CA SER A 24 -3.47 5.15 -5.17
C SER A 24 -4.14 3.88 -4.65
N PHE A 25 -4.04 3.62 -3.35
CA PHE A 25 -4.70 2.46 -2.73
C PHE A 25 -6.24 2.53 -2.84
N GLN A 26 -6.84 3.71 -2.68
CA GLN A 26 -8.28 3.88 -2.91
C GLN A 26 -8.67 3.57 -4.37
N ASP A 27 -7.84 3.94 -5.34
CA ASP A 27 -8.08 3.59 -6.75
C ASP A 27 -7.87 2.10 -7.06
N ALA A 28 -7.05 1.41 -6.28
CA ALA A 28 -6.97 -0.06 -6.29
C ALA A 28 -8.30 -0.65 -5.79
N MET A 29 -8.79 -0.20 -4.63
CA MET A 29 -10.03 -0.68 -4.01
C MET A 29 -11.29 -0.45 -4.86
N LYS A 30 -11.33 0.66 -5.63
CA LYS A 30 -12.43 0.92 -6.58
C LYS A 30 -12.50 -0.10 -7.71
N ARG A 31 -11.35 -0.67 -8.09
CA ARG A 31 -11.27 -1.69 -9.15
C ARG A 31 -11.53 -3.08 -8.61
N ASP A 32 -11.04 -3.34 -7.40
CA ASP A 32 -11.21 -4.60 -6.70
C ASP A 32 -11.42 -4.29 -5.22
N SER A 33 -12.65 -4.46 -4.74
CA SER A 33 -13.02 -4.12 -3.36
C SER A 33 -12.45 -5.09 -2.34
N GLU A 34 -11.94 -6.25 -2.77
CA GLU A 34 -11.27 -7.24 -1.93
C GLU A 34 -9.76 -7.26 -2.17
N VAL A 35 -9.23 -6.22 -2.83
CA VAL A 35 -7.81 -6.10 -3.13
C VAL A 35 -7.00 -6.03 -1.84
N ASP A 36 -5.93 -6.80 -1.82
CA ASP A 36 -4.93 -6.70 -0.77
C ASP A 36 -3.95 -5.57 -1.09
N LEU A 37 -3.94 -4.53 -0.25
CA LEU A 37 -3.07 -3.36 -0.46
C LEU A 37 -1.63 -3.65 0.00
N ASP A 38 -1.42 -4.68 0.80
CA ASP A 38 -0.11 -5.16 1.21
C ASP A 38 -0.02 -6.69 1.11
N PRO A 39 0.17 -7.24 -0.10
CA PRO A 39 0.27 -8.69 -0.30
C PRO A 39 1.51 -9.32 0.36
N LYS A 40 2.35 -8.53 1.04
CA LYS A 40 3.49 -9.00 1.82
C LYS A 40 3.11 -9.37 3.25
N THR A 41 1.92 -8.98 3.71
CA THR A 41 1.38 -9.38 5.01
C THR A 41 0.40 -10.53 4.84
N GLU A 42 0.38 -11.46 5.80
CA GLU A 42 -0.62 -12.54 5.79
C GLU A 42 -2.05 -12.03 6.02
N GLU A 43 -2.20 -10.84 6.58
CA GLU A 43 -3.49 -10.18 6.75
C GLU A 43 -3.82 -9.32 5.53
N LYS A 44 -5.02 -9.55 4.96
CA LYS A 44 -5.62 -8.68 3.96
C LYS A 44 -5.89 -7.32 4.58
N ASP A 45 -5.00 -6.37 4.31
CA ASP A 45 -5.17 -5.01 4.78
C ASP A 45 -5.94 -4.20 3.74
N SER A 46 -7.19 -3.87 4.08
CA SER A 46 -8.11 -3.11 3.21
C SER A 46 -8.11 -1.61 3.53
N ASP A 47 -7.35 -1.17 4.53
CA ASP A 47 -7.35 0.23 4.95
C ASP A 47 -6.17 0.99 4.32
N PRO A 48 -6.43 1.87 3.33
CA PRO A 48 -5.38 2.56 2.59
C PRO A 48 -4.57 3.52 3.46
N GLU A 49 -5.15 4.02 4.55
CA GLU A 49 -4.49 4.95 5.45
C GLU A 49 -3.53 4.22 6.40
N ILE A 50 -3.98 3.08 6.95
CA ILE A 50 -3.14 2.22 7.79
C ILE A 50 -1.97 1.68 6.97
N VAL A 51 -2.23 1.15 5.78
CA VAL A 51 -1.19 0.59 4.90
C VAL A 51 -0.19 1.64 4.48
N ALA A 52 -0.66 2.82 4.06
CA ALA A 52 0.25 3.92 3.71
C ALA A 52 1.13 4.34 4.89
N LYS A 53 0.55 4.51 6.08
CA LYS A 53 1.30 4.87 7.30
C LYS A 53 2.29 3.79 7.70
N ARG A 54 1.89 2.52 7.65
CA ARG A 54 2.74 1.36 7.95
C ARG A 54 3.93 1.30 7.00
N LEU A 55 3.70 1.39 5.69
CA LEU A 55 4.75 1.35 4.67
C LEU A 55 5.70 2.55 4.72
N ALA A 56 5.16 3.73 5.04
CA ALA A 56 5.98 4.92 5.26
C ALA A 56 6.85 4.79 6.52
N ALA A 57 6.32 4.18 7.58
CA ALA A 57 7.07 3.88 8.80
C ALA A 57 8.07 2.72 8.60
N ALA A 58 7.79 1.79 7.68
CA ALA A 58 8.56 0.58 7.45
C ALA A 58 9.71 0.72 6.43
N SER A 59 10.13 1.93 6.04
CA SER A 59 11.20 2.10 5.03
C SER A 59 12.51 2.63 5.63
N PRO A 60 13.69 1.98 5.41
CA PRO A 60 13.99 0.62 4.93
C PRO A 60 14.86 -0.24 5.92
N PHE A 61 15.04 -1.54 5.63
CA PHE A 61 15.57 -2.67 6.46
C PHE A 61 14.44 -3.34 7.26
N ASP A 62 13.97 -4.56 7.01
CA ASP A 62 14.51 -5.72 6.34
C ASP A 62 13.43 -6.31 5.42
N GLN A 63 13.81 -6.64 4.20
CA GLN A 63 13.11 -7.61 3.36
C GLN A 63 14.07 -8.79 3.18
N ASP A 64 14.58 -9.32 4.29
CA ASP A 64 15.33 -10.56 4.37
C ASP A 64 14.72 -11.35 5.54
N GLU A 65 13.88 -12.33 5.22
CA GLU A 65 14.16 -13.75 5.46
C GLU A 65 13.18 -14.63 4.66
#